data_AF-A0A368VJA2-F1
#
_entry.id   AF-A0A368VJA2-F1
#
_cell.length_a   1.000
_cell.length_b   1.000
_cell.length_c   1.000
_cell.angle_alpha   90.00
_cell.angle_beta   90.00
_cell.angle_gamma   90.00
#
_symmetry.space_group_name_H-M   'P 1'
#
loop_
_entity.id
_entity.type
_entity.pdbx_description
1 polymer ?
#
loop_
_entity_poly.entity_id
_entity_poly.type
_entity_poly.pdbx_seq_one_letter_code
_entity_poly.pdbx_strand_id
1 'polypeptide(L)'
;MLTIFKNVKRNVISLYVITALFVSQVTYASAFGRSKYATGTASLLNDIFTWLTTIIIPATAGLMIGYQAWRKKVADGDGGTITDANKAIKRILIAAVIGVTASTLVTLITGYYK
;
A
#
# COMPACT_ATOMS: atom_id res chain seq x y z
N MET A 1 68.42 7.72 -16.19
CA MET A 1 67.55 8.67 -15.46
C MET A 1 66.15 8.80 -16.09
N LEU A 2 66.02 8.97 -17.42
CA LEU A 2 64.72 9.10 -18.13
C LEU A 2 63.75 7.91 -17.98
N THR A 3 64.24 6.68 -17.89
CA THR A 3 63.42 5.46 -17.73
C THR A 3 62.71 5.40 -16.37
N ILE A 4 63.32 5.95 -15.33
CA ILE A 4 62.75 5.98 -13.98
C ILE A 4 61.56 6.93 -13.93
N PHE A 5 61.69 8.13 -14.51
CA PHE A 5 60.59 9.11 -14.59
C PHE A 5 59.38 8.60 -15.39
N LYS A 6 59.61 7.86 -16.48
CA LYS A 6 58.52 7.28 -17.29
C LYS A 6 57.74 6.19 -16.51
N ASN A 7 58.43 5.36 -15.74
CA ASN A 7 57.80 4.33 -14.91
C ASN A 7 57.04 4.90 -13.72
N VAL A 8 57.57 5.94 -13.07
CA VAL A 8 56.86 6.65 -11.99
C VAL A 8 55.58 7.30 -12.51
N LYS A 9 55.64 8.00 -13.65
CA LYS A 9 54.46 8.64 -14.25
C LYS A 9 53.38 7.61 -14.64
N ARG A 10 53.79 6.46 -15.19
CA ARG A 10 52.87 5.35 -15.52
C ARG A 10 52.19 4.77 -14.28
N ASN A 11 52.93 4.60 -13.19
CA ASN A 11 52.38 4.04 -11.95
C ASN A 11 51.40 5.01 -11.28
N VAL A 12 51.71 6.32 -11.29
CA VAL A 12 50.81 7.37 -10.79
C VAL A 12 49.51 7.43 -11.60
N ILE A 13 49.59 7.32 -12.93
CA ILE A 13 48.42 7.28 -13.80
C ILE A 13 47.58 6.02 -13.51
N SER A 14 48.20 4.85 -13.34
CA SER A 14 47.47 3.62 -13.02
C SER A 14 46.74 3.71 -11.68
N LEU A 15 47.38 4.31 -10.66
CA LEU A 15 46.78 4.52 -9.35
C LEU A 15 45.58 5.46 -9.43
N TYR A 16 45.68 6.52 -10.24
CA TYR A 16 44.58 7.46 -10.48
C TYR A 16 43.39 6.79 -11.17
N VAL A 17 43.64 5.96 -12.19
CA VAL A 17 42.59 5.23 -12.92
C VAL A 17 41.90 4.22 -11.98
N ILE A 18 42.66 3.48 -11.18
CA ILE A 18 42.09 2.53 -10.22
C ILE A 18 41.20 3.26 -9.20
N THR A 19 41.65 4.39 -8.67
CA THR A 19 40.89 5.16 -7.68
C THR A 19 39.62 5.76 -8.29
N ALA A 20 39.69 6.26 -9.53
CA ALA A 20 38.53 6.77 -10.25
C ALA A 20 37.46 5.68 -10.52
N LEU A 21 37.90 4.45 -10.80
CA LEU A 21 37.00 3.31 -10.99
C LEU A 21 36.27 2.94 -9.68
N PHE A 22 36.96 2.95 -8.54
CA PHE A 22 36.34 2.63 -7.24
C PHE A 22 35.41 3.73 -6.70
N VAL A 23 35.67 5.01 -7.02
CA VAL A 23 34.77 6.12 -6.63
C VAL A 23 33.48 6.14 -7.47
N SER A 24 33.52 5.63 -8.70
CA SER A 24 32.35 5.63 -9.61
C SER A 24 31.24 4.63 -9.25
N GLN A 25 31.50 3.69 -8.33
CA GLN A 25 30.58 2.57 -8.04
C GLN A 25 29.55 2.87 -6.93
N VAL A 26 29.59 4.06 -6.31
CA VAL A 26 28.62 4.42 -5.27
C VAL A 26 27.42 5.14 -5.88
N THR A 27 26.61 4.42 -6.65
CA THR A 27 25.26 4.88 -7.02
C THR A 27 24.34 4.62 -5.84
N TYR A 28 24.15 5.61 -4.97
CA TYR A 28 23.04 5.58 -4.01
C TYR A 28 21.73 5.49 -4.78
N ALA A 29 20.92 4.49 -4.46
CA ALA A 29 19.55 4.29 -4.91
C ALA A 29 18.58 5.38 -4.40
N SER A 30 19.03 6.64 -4.28
CA SER A 30 18.30 7.78 -3.74
C SER A 30 17.07 8.18 -4.57
N ALA A 31 16.91 7.59 -5.76
CA ALA A 31 15.81 7.86 -6.69
C ALA A 31 14.81 6.72 -6.87
N PHE A 32 14.96 5.55 -6.22
CA PHE A 32 14.00 4.44 -6.38
C PHE A 32 12.59 4.81 -5.90
N GLY A 33 12.47 5.61 -4.83
CA GLY A 33 11.17 6.13 -4.37
C GLY A 33 10.48 7.06 -5.38
N ARG A 34 11.24 7.71 -6.27
CA ARG A 34 10.71 8.54 -7.37
C ARG A 34 10.54 7.76 -8.67
N SER A 35 10.87 6.47 -8.68
CA SER A 35 10.67 5.63 -9.85
C SER A 35 9.18 5.51 -10.14
N LYS A 36 8.84 5.41 -11.43
CA LYS A 36 7.47 5.21 -11.91
C LYS A 36 6.80 3.97 -11.30
N TYR A 37 7.59 2.96 -10.94
CA TYR A 37 7.11 1.73 -10.33
C TYR A 37 6.72 1.91 -8.86
N ALA A 38 7.54 2.61 -8.07
CA ALA A 38 7.25 2.89 -6.66
C ALA A 38 6.05 3.85 -6.52
N THR A 39 6.05 4.96 -7.27
CA THR A 39 4.94 5.94 -7.27
C THR A 39 3.67 5.39 -7.90
N GLY A 40 3.78 4.64 -9.00
CA GLY A 40 2.63 4.00 -9.64
C GLY A 40 1.93 2.98 -8.74
N THR A 41 2.70 2.19 -7.99
CA THR A 41 2.15 1.23 -7.02
C THR A 41 1.49 1.95 -5.83
N ALA A 42 2.11 3.01 -5.32
CA ALA A 42 1.53 3.81 -4.24
C ALA A 42 0.20 4.48 -4.65
N SER A 43 0.10 4.98 -5.89
CA SER A 43 -1.14 5.54 -6.43
C SER A 43 -2.22 4.46 -6.63
N LEU A 44 -1.87 3.30 -7.17
CA LEU A 44 -2.80 2.17 -7.32
C LEU A 44 -3.39 1.73 -5.97
N LEU A 45 -2.54 1.58 -4.95
CA LEU A 45 -3.02 1.23 -3.61
C LEU A 45 -3.97 2.31 -3.07
N ASN A 46 -3.62 3.58 -3.23
CA ASN A 46 -4.46 4.68 -2.75
C ASN A 46 -5.83 4.71 -3.46
N ASP A 47 -5.85 4.50 -4.78
CA ASP A 47 -7.08 4.43 -5.55
C ASP A 47 -7.94 3.23 -5.13
N ILE A 48 -7.33 2.04 -4.99
CA ILE A 48 -8.05 0.84 -4.55
C ILE A 48 -8.63 1.03 -3.15
N PHE A 49 -7.86 1.52 -2.18
CA PHE A 49 -8.36 1.73 -0.83
C PHE A 49 -9.43 2.81 -0.76
N THR A 50 -9.32 3.87 -1.56
CA THR A 50 -10.35 4.91 -1.67
C THR A 50 -11.65 4.31 -2.21
N TRP A 51 -11.60 3.58 -3.32
CA TRP A 51 -12.78 2.91 -3.88
C TRP A 51 -13.41 1.90 -2.91
N LEU A 52 -12.57 1.12 -2.22
CA LEU A 52 -13.01 0.12 -1.25
C LEU A 52 -13.75 0.77 -0.08
N THR A 53 -13.22 1.87 0.44
CA THR A 53 -13.76 2.57 1.62
C THR A 53 -14.99 3.40 1.27
N THR A 54 -14.99 4.09 0.12
CA THR A 54 -16.06 5.03 -0.26
C THR A 54 -17.29 4.31 -0.79
N ILE A 55 -17.14 3.22 -1.54
CA ILE A 55 -18.25 2.64 -2.30
C ILE A 55 -18.50 1.19 -1.92
N ILE A 56 -17.46 0.34 -1.90
CA ILE A 56 -17.66 -1.11 -1.77
C ILE A 56 -18.20 -1.48 -0.40
N ILE A 57 -17.52 -1.04 0.67
CA ILE A 57 -17.93 -1.41 2.04
C ILE A 57 -19.32 -0.85 2.39
N PRO A 58 -19.61 0.45 2.15
CA PRO A 58 -20.94 0.99 2.46
C PRO A 58 -22.06 0.36 1.62
N ALA A 59 -21.83 0.12 0.32
CA ALA A 59 -22.84 -0.47 -0.55
C ALA A 59 -23.16 -1.92 -0.18
N THR A 60 -22.13 -2.75 0.06
CA THR A 60 -22.36 -4.15 0.47
C THR A 60 -22.96 -4.24 1.86
N ALA A 61 -22.50 -3.44 2.82
CA ALA A 61 -23.11 -3.38 4.16
C ALA A 61 -24.58 -2.95 4.10
N GLY A 62 -24.89 -1.91 3.33
CA GLY A 62 -26.27 -1.43 3.13
C GLY A 62 -27.18 -2.48 2.52
N LEU A 63 -26.72 -3.18 1.47
CA LEU A 63 -27.47 -4.26 0.83
C LEU A 63 -27.72 -5.44 1.78
N MET A 64 -26.71 -5.88 2.53
CA MET A 64 -26.84 -7.00 3.45
C MET A 64 -27.74 -6.65 4.65
N ILE A 65 -27.65 -5.42 5.17
CA ILE A 65 -28.56 -4.93 6.22
C ILE A 65 -29.99 -4.85 5.68
N GLY A 66 -30.18 -4.34 4.46
CA GLY A 66 -31.49 -4.29 3.79
C GLY A 66 -32.11 -5.67 3.60
N TYR A 67 -31.33 -6.64 3.14
CA TYR A 67 -31.76 -8.04 3.01
C TYR A 67 -32.20 -8.63 4.35
N GLN A 68 -31.42 -8.42 5.42
CA GLN A 68 -31.77 -8.94 6.74
C GLN A 68 -32.98 -8.22 7.34
N ALA A 69 -33.15 -6.92 7.06
CA ALA A 69 -34.34 -6.18 7.43
C ALA A 69 -35.60 -6.71 6.72
N TRP A 70 -35.50 -7.06 5.44
CA TRP A 70 -36.58 -7.72 4.70
C TRP A 70 -36.88 -9.10 5.28
N ARG A 71 -35.85 -9.90 5.59
CA ARG A 71 -36.03 -11.23 6.19
C ARG A 71 -36.76 -11.17 7.54
N LYS A 72 -36.57 -10.10 8.32
CA LYS A 72 -37.34 -9.85 9.56
C LYS A 72 -38.82 -9.57 9.32
N LYS A 73 -39.17 -8.94 8.20
CA LYS A 73 -40.57 -8.58 7.87
C LYS A 73 -41.36 -9.78 7.39
N VAL A 74 -40.72 -10.71 6.70
CA VAL A 74 -41.32 -11.95 6.17
C VAL A 74 -41.42 -13.06 7.24
N ALA A 75 -40.74 -12.91 8.37
CA ALA A 75 -40.62 -13.93 9.40
C ALA A 75 -41.91 -14.28 10.17
N ASP A 76 -43.08 -13.69 9.87
CA ASP A 76 -44.40 -14.00 10.46
C ASP A 76 -44.40 -14.29 11.99
N GLY A 77 -43.60 -13.56 12.75
CA GLY A 77 -43.55 -13.67 14.21
C GLY A 77 -42.66 -14.79 14.77
N ASP A 78 -41.93 -15.53 13.93
CA ASP A 78 -40.93 -16.50 14.40
C ASP A 78 -39.75 -15.77 15.08
N GLY A 79 -39.75 -15.75 16.41
CA GLY A 79 -38.76 -15.05 17.23
C GLY A 79 -37.31 -15.50 16.99
N GLY A 80 -37.11 -16.74 16.51
CA GLY A 80 -35.79 -17.27 16.16
C GLY A 80 -35.17 -16.55 14.97
N THR A 81 -35.92 -16.44 13.87
CA THR A 81 -35.44 -15.81 12.62
C THR A 81 -35.23 -14.30 12.78
N ILE A 82 -36.05 -13.63 13.58
CA ILE A 82 -35.88 -12.20 13.92
C ILE A 82 -34.59 -11.98 14.73
N THR A 83 -34.32 -12.85 15.70
CA THR A 83 -33.12 -12.78 16.55
C THR A 83 -31.85 -13.00 15.74
N ASP A 84 -31.85 -13.96 14.82
CA ASP A 84 -30.70 -14.25 13.97
C ASP A 84 -30.42 -13.14 12.96
N ALA A 85 -31.47 -12.55 12.39
CA ALA A 85 -31.32 -11.37 11.52
C ALA A 85 -30.72 -10.17 12.28
N ASN A 86 -31.14 -9.92 13.54
CA ASN A 86 -30.56 -8.87 14.37
C ASN A 86 -29.07 -9.12 14.71
N LYS A 87 -28.72 -10.36 15.06
CA LYS A 87 -27.31 -10.75 15.29
C LYS A 87 -26.47 -10.54 14.04
N ALA A 88 -27.00 -10.91 12.87
CA ALA A 88 -26.31 -10.73 11.60
C ALA A 88 -26.13 -9.25 11.25
N ILE A 89 -27.15 -8.40 11.41
CA ILE A 89 -27.03 -6.95 11.21
C ILE A 89 -25.92 -6.37 12.10
N LYS A 90 -25.87 -6.75 13.38
CA LYS A 90 -24.81 -6.31 14.29
C LYS A 90 -23.42 -6.74 13.81
N ARG A 91 -23.26 -7.98 13.35
CA ARG A 91 -21.99 -8.49 12.79
C ARG A 91 -21.58 -7.74 11.53
N ILE A 92 -22.52 -7.46 10.62
CA ILE A 92 -22.27 -6.69 9.39
C ILE A 92 -21.80 -5.28 9.73
N LEU A 93 -22.44 -4.61 10.69
CA LEU A 93 -22.03 -3.28 11.16
C LEU A 93 -20.61 -3.28 11.72
N ILE A 94 -20.28 -4.23 12.59
CA ILE A 94 -18.93 -4.35 13.18
C ILE A 94 -17.89 -4.61 12.08
N ALA A 95 -18.18 -5.52 11.14
CA ALA A 95 -17.29 -5.82 10.03
C ALA A 95 -17.07 -4.61 9.12
N ALA A 96 -18.13 -3.85 8.81
CA ALA A 96 -18.04 -2.65 8.00
C ALA A 96 -17.17 -1.57 8.66
N VAL A 97 -17.33 -1.34 9.97
CA VAL A 97 -16.50 -0.40 10.73
C VAL A 97 -15.03 -0.82 10.70
N ILE A 98 -14.72 -2.08 11.00
CA ILE A 98 -13.35 -2.60 10.97
C ILE A 98 -12.74 -2.44 9.57
N GLY A 99 -13.49 -2.79 8.51
CA GLY A 99 -13.03 -2.66 7.13
C GLY A 99 -12.72 -1.22 6.74
N VAL A 100 -13.58 -0.26 7.12
CA VAL A 100 -13.37 1.17 6.85
C VAL A 100 -12.15 1.68 7.61
N THR A 101 -12.02 1.35 8.90
CA THR A 101 -10.89 1.80 9.73
C THR A 101 -9.57 1.23 9.22
N ALA A 102 -9.50 -0.06 8.90
CA ALA A 102 -8.29 -0.69 8.37
C ALA A 102 -7.86 -0.08 7.04
N SER A 103 -8.81 0.13 6.13
CA SER A 103 -8.53 0.71 4.80
C SER A 103 -8.07 2.16 4.90
N THR A 104 -8.71 2.95 5.76
CA THR A 104 -8.33 4.35 6.01
C THR A 104 -6.93 4.44 6.62
N LEU A 105 -6.59 3.54 7.55
CA LEU A 105 -5.27 3.50 8.17
C LEU A 105 -4.16 3.23 7.13
N VAL A 106 -4.38 2.29 6.21
CA VAL A 106 -3.42 2.02 5.13
C VAL A 106 -3.25 3.21 4.21
N THR A 107 -4.35 3.90 3.85
CA THR A 107 -4.28 5.13 3.05
C THR A 107 -3.50 6.24 3.76
N LEU A 108 -3.70 6.41 5.08
CA LEU A 108 -2.96 7.38 5.89
C LEU A 108 -1.46 7.06 5.91
N ILE A 109 -1.09 5.82 6.20
CA ILE A 109 0.32 5.38 6.24
C ILE A 109 0.96 5.60 4.87
N THR A 110 0.29 5.18 3.79
CA THR A 110 0.81 5.37 2.42
C THR A 110 0.92 6.86 2.05
N GLY A 111 0.06 7.70 2.60
CA GLY A 111 0.11 9.15 2.43
C GLY A 111 1.33 9.82 3.09
N TYR A 112 1.84 9.28 4.20
CA TYR A 112 3.04 9.79 4.87
C TYR A 112 4.34 9.52 4.09
N TYR A 113 4.36 8.50 3.25
CA TYR A 113 5.54 8.11 2.45
C TYR A 113 5.49 8.62 1.00
N LYS A 114 4.53 9.49 0.66
CA LYS A 114 4.47 10.19 -0.63
C LYS A 114 5.41 11.38 -0.68
#